data_AF-A0A914VX97-F1
#
_entry.id   AF-A0A914VX97-F1
#
_cell.length_a   1.000
_cell.length_b   1.000
_cell.length_c   1.000
_cell.angle_alpha   90.00
_cell.angle_beta   90.00
_cell.angle_gamma   90.00
#
_symmetry.space_group_name_H-M   'P 1'
#
loop_
_entity.id
_entity.type
_entity.pdbx_description
1 polymer ?
#
loop_
_entity_poly.entity_id
_entity_poly.type
_entity_poly.pdbx_seq_one_letter_code
_entity_poly.pdbx_strand_id
1 'polypeptide(L)'
;MEIRIPPVVATINAKSIIQVKYLLKCKLILMDFSTHLEFRLPIVVGTVPLRHLPTALPQENGNALPSDLPPALSTIQPLSAEPPPPSYEECKFGEVDARDDADNEPMGRNFAFAPKYPVYRV
;
A
#
# COMPACT_ATOMS: atom_id res chain seq x y z
N MET A 1 7.52 22.05 1.97
CA MET A 1 6.41 21.86 1.00
C MET A 1 6.04 20.39 1.04
N GLU A 2 4.82 20.07 1.43
CA GLU A 2 4.33 18.69 1.56
C GLU A 2 3.22 18.48 0.53
N ILE A 3 3.24 17.34 -0.16
CA ILE A 3 2.19 16.95 -1.12
C ILE A 3 1.42 15.80 -0.47
N ARG A 4 0.15 16.07 -0.13
CA ARG A 4 -0.73 15.05 0.46
C ARG A 4 -1.37 14.22 -0.65
N ILE A 5 -1.20 12.91 -0.56
CA ILE A 5 -1.83 11.96 -1.48
C ILE A 5 -3.27 11.73 -0.99
N PRO A 6 -4.29 12.03 -1.80
CA PRO A 6 -5.68 11.76 -1.41
C PRO A 6 -5.95 10.25 -1.32
N PRO A 7 -7.06 9.82 -0.70
CA PRO A 7 -7.48 8.42 -0.73
C PRO A 7 -7.73 7.98 -2.18
N VAL A 8 -6.74 7.31 -2.77
CA VAL A 8 -6.77 6.81 -4.14
C VAL A 8 -6.38 5.34 -4.17
N VAL A 9 -6.75 4.68 -5.26
CA VAL A 9 -6.43 3.27 -5.49
C VAL A 9 -4.91 3.07 -5.49
N ALA A 10 -4.45 1.91 -5.01
CA ALA A 10 -3.04 1.56 -5.10
C ALA A 10 -2.60 1.39 -6.56
N THR A 11 -1.29 1.47 -6.77
CA THR A 11 -0.65 1.22 -8.06
C THR A 11 -0.83 -0.24 -8.44
N ILE A 12 -1.34 -0.49 -9.65
CA ILE A 12 -1.58 -1.84 -10.17
C ILE A 12 -0.55 -2.12 -11.26
N ASN A 13 0.50 -2.84 -10.90
CA ASN A 13 1.58 -3.25 -11.81
C ASN A 13 1.36 -4.66 -12.41
N ALA A 14 0.25 -5.33 -12.07
CA ALA A 14 -0.08 -6.64 -12.62
C ALA A 14 -0.47 -6.55 -14.11
N LYS A 15 -0.32 -7.67 -14.82
CA LYS A 15 -0.73 -7.82 -16.23
C LYS A 15 -2.26 -7.98 -16.33
N SER A 16 -2.95 -6.95 -15.86
CA SER A 16 -4.39 -6.84 -15.73
C SER A 16 -4.97 -6.03 -16.89
N ILE A 17 -6.27 -6.20 -17.17
CA ILE A 17 -7.03 -5.41 -18.15
C ILE A 17 -6.99 -3.91 -17.76
N ILE A 18 -6.96 -3.62 -16.45
CA ILE A 18 -6.88 -2.26 -15.91
C ILE A 18 -5.52 -2.05 -15.25
N GLN A 19 -4.80 -0.99 -15.65
CA GLN A 19 -3.53 -0.57 -15.06
C GLN A 19 -3.67 0.81 -14.42
N VAL A 20 -3.19 0.94 -13.18
CA VAL A 20 -3.20 2.21 -12.44
C VAL A 20 -1.75 2.62 -12.18
N LYS A 21 -1.33 3.74 -12.78
CA LYS A 21 0.03 4.29 -12.67
C LYS A 21 -0.05 5.75 -12.28
N TYR A 22 0.84 6.17 -11.39
CA TYR A 22 0.91 7.55 -10.92
C TYR A 22 2.22 8.20 -11.39
N LEU A 23 2.12 9.44 -11.85
CA LEU A 23 3.28 10.27 -12.16
C LEU A 23 3.18 11.60 -11.42
N LEU A 24 4.23 11.96 -10.70
CA LEU A 24 4.40 13.30 -10.16
C LEU A 24 4.86 14.21 -11.30
N LYS A 25 3.99 15.15 -11.68
CA LYS A 25 4.29 16.18 -12.69
C LYS A 25 4.74 17.46 -11.99
N CYS A 26 5.97 17.87 -12.27
CA CYS A 26 6.51 19.14 -11.80
C CYS A 26 6.73 20.07 -12.98
N LYS A 27 6.21 21.29 -12.89
CA LYS A 27 6.35 22.33 -13.92
C LYS A 27 7.08 23.51 -13.31
N LEU A 28 8.27 23.81 -13.81
CA LEU A 28 9.03 25.00 -13.46
C LEU A 28 8.73 26.09 -14.49
N ILE A 29 8.22 27.22 -14.01
CA ILE A 29 7.94 28.40 -14.82
C ILE A 29 9.02 29.44 -14.45
N LEU A 30 9.91 29.73 -15.40
CA LEU A 30 10.92 30.78 -15.27
C LEU A 30 10.35 32.05 -15.91
N MET A 31 10.49 33.19 -15.25
CA MET A 31 9.89 34.46 -15.71
C MET A 31 10.44 34.93 -17.05
N ASP A 32 11.68 34.56 -17.38
CA ASP A 32 12.44 35.19 -18.47
C ASP A 32 12.81 34.22 -19.61
N PHE A 33 12.48 32.93 -19.49
CA PHE A 33 12.76 31.93 -20.51
C PHE A 33 11.45 31.30 -20.99
N SER A 34 11.19 31.35 -22.30
CA SER A 34 9.98 30.78 -22.93
C SER A 34 9.91 29.25 -22.84
N THR A 35 10.93 28.62 -22.26
CA THR A 35 11.01 27.19 -22.00
C THR A 35 10.46 26.85 -20.63
N HIS A 36 9.27 26.23 -20.63
CA HIS A 36 8.75 25.55 -19.45
C HIS A 36 9.48 24.22 -19.25
N LEU A 37 10.15 24.06 -18.11
CA LEU A 37 10.76 22.77 -17.75
C LEU A 37 9.69 21.91 -17.06
N GLU A 38 9.27 20.84 -17.74
CA GLU A 38 8.34 19.84 -17.20
C GLU A 38 9.10 18.54 -16.97
N PHE A 39 9.03 17.99 -15.76
CA PHE A 39 9.52 16.64 -15.47
C PHE A 39 8.41 15.78 -14.87
N ARG A 40 8.43 14.50 -15.23
CA ARG A 40 7.47 13.49 -14.81
C ARG A 40 8.22 12.37 -14.11
N LEU A 41 7.97 12.19 -12.82
CA LEU A 41 8.57 11.14 -12.02
C LEU A 41 7.52 10.05 -11.75
N PRO A 42 7.74 8.79 -12.15
CA PRO A 42 6.82 7.71 -11.77
C PRO A 42 6.87 7.50 -10.26
N ILE A 43 5.70 7.41 -9.63
CA ILE A 43 5.57 7.15 -8.19
C ILE A 43 4.69 5.93 -7.96
N VAL A 44 4.95 5.24 -6.84
CA VAL A 44 4.14 4.09 -6.40
C VAL A 44 3.30 4.53 -5.21
N VAL A 45 1.99 4.48 -5.38
CA VAL A 45 1.01 4.67 -4.31
C VAL A 45 0.55 3.28 -3.84
N GLY A 46 0.68 2.98 -2.55
CA GLY A 46 0.31 1.70 -1.95
C GLY A 46 -0.68 1.84 -0.79
N THR A 47 -1.18 0.72 -0.27
CA THR A 47 -2.13 0.66 0.87
C THR A 47 -1.46 0.48 2.23
N VAL A 48 -0.13 0.41 2.31
CA VAL A 48 0.59 0.13 3.57
C VAL A 48 1.07 1.45 4.18
N PRO A 49 0.56 1.85 5.36
CA PRO A 49 1.13 2.96 6.11
C PRO A 49 2.58 2.66 6.50
N LEU A 50 3.46 3.66 6.43
CA LEU A 50 4.81 3.56 6.99
C LEU A 50 4.72 3.24 8.49
N ARG A 51 5.01 1.98 8.85
CA ARG A 51 5.10 1.56 10.24
C ARG A 51 6.43 2.10 10.79
N HIS A 52 6.38 3.19 11.55
CA HIS A 52 7.51 3.54 12.42
C HIS A 52 7.62 2.45 13.48
N LEU A 53 8.65 1.59 13.38
CA LEU A 53 9.05 0.75 14.50
C LEU A 53 9.75 1.66 15.54
N PRO A 54 9.30 1.73 16.80
CA PRO A 54 10.04 2.45 17.83
C PRO A 54 11.40 1.77 18.07
N THR A 55 12.43 2.58 18.22
CA THR A 55 13.83 2.20 18.43
C THR A 55 14.09 1.63 19.83
N ALA A 56 15.11 0.75 19.90
CA ALA A 56 16.04 0.45 21.00
C ALA A 56 15.75 -0.74 21.94
N LEU A 57 16.77 -1.61 22.12
CA LEU A 57 17.62 -1.63 23.33
C LEU A 57 19.06 -2.09 22.99
N PRO A 58 20.11 -1.54 23.64
CA PRO A 58 21.50 -1.96 23.46
C PRO A 58 21.82 -3.15 24.38
N GLN A 59 22.35 -4.26 23.85
CA GLN A 59 22.96 -5.29 24.71
C GLN A 59 24.47 -5.07 24.81
N GLU A 60 24.85 -4.71 26.02
CA GLU A 60 26.21 -4.50 26.50
C GLU A 60 27.00 -5.81 26.54
N ASN A 61 28.28 -5.74 26.15
CA ASN A 61 29.25 -6.83 26.23
C ASN A 61 29.57 -7.19 27.69
N GLY A 62 29.59 -8.48 28.03
CA GLY A 62 30.08 -8.97 29.32
C GLY A 62 30.62 -10.41 29.26
N ASN A 63 31.92 -10.58 29.54
CA ASN A 63 32.75 -11.79 29.43
C ASN A 63 32.44 -12.91 30.45
N ALA A 64 32.56 -14.20 30.05
CA ALA A 64 33.43 -15.28 30.62
C ALA A 64 32.90 -16.73 30.38
N LEU A 65 33.80 -17.65 30.02
CA LEU A 65 33.69 -19.11 29.71
C LEU A 65 33.68 -20.00 31.00
N PRO A 66 33.63 -21.37 31.00
CA PRO A 66 33.15 -22.40 30.04
C PRO A 66 32.24 -23.53 30.61
N SER A 67 31.63 -24.29 29.69
CA SER A 67 31.32 -25.73 29.68
C SER A 67 30.18 -26.37 30.50
N ASP A 68 29.56 -27.32 29.80
CA ASP A 68 28.72 -28.45 30.21
C ASP A 68 27.29 -28.17 30.66
N LEU A 69 26.41 -28.01 29.66
CA LEU A 69 25.06 -28.61 29.61
C LEU A 69 24.51 -28.45 28.18
N PRO A 70 23.96 -29.50 27.53
CA PRO A 70 23.25 -29.32 26.27
C PRO A 70 22.06 -28.38 26.49
N PRO A 71 21.83 -27.41 25.58
CA PRO A 71 20.90 -26.31 25.83
C PRO A 71 19.50 -26.87 26.05
N ALA A 72 18.94 -26.57 27.23
CA ALA A 72 17.51 -26.62 27.44
C ALA A 72 16.87 -25.90 26.26
N LEU A 73 15.97 -26.60 25.57
CA LEU A 73 15.23 -26.15 24.41
C LEU A 73 14.42 -24.93 24.85
N SER A 74 15.07 -23.76 24.82
CA SER A 74 14.43 -22.49 25.04
C SER A 74 13.44 -22.40 23.92
N THR A 75 12.17 -22.62 24.26
CA THR A 75 11.05 -22.42 23.37
C THR A 75 11.20 -21.00 22.86
N ILE A 76 11.75 -20.86 21.65
CA ILE A 76 11.66 -19.64 20.87
C ILE A 76 10.18 -19.52 20.61
N GLN A 77 9.49 -18.83 21.52
CA GLN A 77 8.14 -18.38 21.29
C GLN A 77 8.27 -17.49 20.05
N PRO A 78 7.69 -17.86 18.89
CA PRO A 78 7.78 -16.99 17.74
C PRO A 78 7.10 -15.69 18.14
N LEU A 79 7.88 -14.61 18.17
CA LEU A 79 7.41 -13.24 18.27
C LEU A 79 6.71 -12.89 16.95
N SER A 80 5.65 -13.62 16.63
CA SER A 80 4.80 -13.38 15.47
C SER A 80 3.41 -13.09 15.99
N ALA A 81 3.27 -11.94 16.63
CA ALA A 81 1.98 -11.26 16.61
C ALA A 81 1.79 -10.75 15.18
N GLU A 82 1.54 -11.67 14.25
CA GLU A 82 1.06 -11.32 12.93
C GLU A 82 -0.25 -10.56 13.16
N PRO A 83 -0.35 -9.30 12.72
CA PRO A 83 -1.58 -8.55 12.93
C PRO A 83 -2.72 -9.31 12.26
N PRO A 84 -3.94 -9.22 12.82
CA PRO A 84 -5.10 -9.86 12.21
C PRO A 84 -5.20 -9.43 10.74
N PRO A 85 -5.68 -10.34 9.86
CA PRO A 85 -5.84 -10.02 8.45
C PRO A 85 -6.71 -8.77 8.29
N PRO A 86 -6.46 -7.93 7.27
CA PRO A 86 -7.24 -6.72 7.05
C PRO A 86 -8.72 -7.05 6.88
N SER A 87 -9.58 -6.16 7.38
CA SER A 87 -10.99 -6.14 7.00
C SER A 87 -11.14 -5.55 5.59
N TYR A 88 -12.25 -5.78 4.91
CA TYR A 88 -12.52 -5.18 3.59
C TYR A 88 -13.74 -4.26 3.66
N GLU A 89 -13.61 -3.04 3.15
CA GLU A 89 -14.70 -2.07 3.05
C GLU A 89 -14.93 -1.64 1.60
N GLU A 90 -16.19 -1.43 1.24
CA GLU A 90 -16.58 -0.97 -0.09
C GLU A 90 -16.15 0.48 -0.34
N CYS A 91 -15.95 0.79 -1.62
CA CYS A 91 -15.63 2.13 -2.09
C CYS A 91 -16.65 3.16 -1.59
N LYS A 92 -16.16 4.27 -0.99
CA LYS A 92 -17.03 5.37 -0.52
C LYS A 92 -17.79 6.10 -1.63
N PHE A 93 -17.38 5.91 -2.88
CA PHE A 93 -18.06 6.47 -4.06
C PHE A 93 -19.29 5.65 -4.47
N GLY A 94 -19.58 4.55 -3.77
CA GLY A 94 -20.75 3.73 -4.01
C GLY A 94 -20.57 2.77 -5.18
N GLU A 95 -21.70 2.20 -5.58
CA GLU A 95 -21.80 1.21 -6.64
C GLU A 95 -21.87 1.90 -8.01
N VAL A 96 -21.12 1.38 -8.98
CA VAL A 96 -21.14 1.84 -10.37
C VAL A 96 -21.73 0.76 -11.28
N ASP A 97 -22.35 1.18 -12.37
CA ASP A 97 -22.83 0.28 -13.40
C ASP A 97 -21.64 -0.22 -14.24
N ALA A 98 -21.41 -1.53 -14.23
CA ALA A 98 -20.33 -2.19 -14.95
C ALA A 98 -20.74 -2.71 -16.34
N ARG A 99 -21.91 -2.29 -16.85
CA ARG A 99 -22.34 -2.64 -18.22
C ARG A 99 -21.45 -1.99 -19.28
N ASP A 100 -21.21 -2.75 -20.34
CA ASP A 100 -20.64 -2.26 -21.59
C ASP A 100 -21.76 -2.01 -22.62
N ASP A 101 -21.48 -1.25 -23.67
CA ASP A 101 -22.44 -0.91 -24.75
C ASP A 101 -22.94 -2.16 -25.51
N ALA A 102 -22.21 -3.28 -25.39
CA ALA A 102 -22.59 -4.58 -25.93
C ALA A 102 -23.57 -5.37 -25.03
N ASP A 103 -23.76 -4.97 -23.77
CA ASP A 103 -24.64 -5.63 -22.81
C ASP A 103 -26.11 -5.20 -23.03
N ASN A 104 -26.64 -5.51 -24.21
CA ASN A 104 -28.02 -5.18 -24.59
C ASN A 104 -29.07 -6.20 -24.11
N GLU A 105 -28.65 -7.34 -23.56
CA GLU A 105 -29.58 -8.36 -23.08
C GLU A 105 -29.90 -8.18 -21.60
N PRO A 106 -31.20 -8.21 -21.19
CA PRO A 106 -31.60 -8.29 -19.80
C PRO A 106 -31.37 -9.73 -19.29
N MET A 107 -30.13 -10.20 -19.33
CA MET A 107 -29.74 -11.29 -18.45
C MET A 107 -29.87 -10.74 -17.03
N GLY A 108 -30.64 -11.41 -16.16
CA GLY A 108 -30.90 -11.02 -14.76
C GLY A 108 -29.67 -10.99 -13.87
N ARG A 109 -28.62 -10.32 -14.32
CA ARG A 109 -27.32 -10.15 -13.70
C ARG A 109 -27.32 -8.79 -13.03
N ASN A 110 -26.85 -8.76 -11.79
CA ASN A 110 -26.54 -7.50 -11.16
C ASN A 110 -25.21 -6.99 -11.74
N PHE A 111 -25.28 -5.87 -12.48
CA PHE A 111 -24.10 -5.18 -13.03
C PHE A 111 -23.58 -4.09 -12.09
N ALA A 112 -24.24 -3.90 -10.97
CA ALA A 112 -23.83 -2.93 -10.00
C ALA A 112 -22.58 -3.49 -9.26
N PHE A 113 -21.50 -2.70 -9.30
CA PHE A 113 -20.18 -3.09 -8.80
C PHE A 113 -19.57 -1.98 -7.95
N ALA A 114 -19.14 -2.32 -6.74
CA ALA A 114 -18.31 -1.46 -5.89
C ALA A 114 -17.02 -2.19 -5.50
N PRO A 115 -15.82 -1.67 -5.83
CA PRO A 115 -14.58 -2.31 -5.42
C PRO A 115 -14.43 -2.27 -3.89
N LYS A 116 -13.88 -3.35 -3.31
CA LYS A 116 -13.56 -3.45 -1.88
C LYS A 116 -12.07 -3.27 -1.64
N TYR A 117 -11.72 -2.53 -0.59
CA TYR A 117 -10.33 -2.23 -0.24
C TYR A 117 -9.99 -2.71 1.17
N PRO A 118 -8.75 -3.18 1.42
CA PRO A 118 -8.31 -3.58 2.75
C PRO A 118 -8.26 -2.37 3.70
N VAL A 119 -8.85 -2.52 4.88
CA VAL A 119 -8.91 -1.56 5.98
C VAL A 119 -8.35 -2.22 7.24
N TYR A 120 -7.33 -1.60 7.82
CA TYR A 120 -6.81 -1.96 9.13
C TYR A 120 -7.45 -1.04 10.16
N ARG A 121 -8.23 -1.60 11.07
CA ARG A 121 -8.75 -0.89 12.23
C ARG A 121 -7.71 -0.99 13.34
N VAL A 122 -7.21 0.15 13.79
CA VAL A 122 -6.28 0.29 14.92
C VAL A 122 -7.08 0.58 16.18
#